data_AF-A0A7C3LY88-F1
#
_entry.id   AF-A0A7C3LY88-F1
#
_cell.length_a   1.000
_cell.length_b   1.000
_cell.length_c   1.000
_cell.angle_alpha   90.00
_cell.angle_beta   90.00
_cell.angle_gamma   90.00
#
_symmetry.space_group_name_H-M   'P 1'
#
loop_
_entity.id
_entity.type
_entity.pdbx_description
1 polymer ?
#
loop_
_entity_poly.entity_id
_entity_poly.type
_entity_poly.pdbx_seq_one_letter_code
_entity_poly.pdbx_strand_id
1 'polypeptide(L)'
;MAIESLFERRVPLWLWGLSLLCFGVVYVLHAQTATEGMDTTGYVYAAEQLARGQLPKYCNDYNELIGPYFTYYAFSANPNVPGPCRFYSYPIGFPLLLAGARWLTGHPQAVYYMVPLLALWGLVGVFVLGRLLFESLWGGLWATLWLGAAPTYI
;
A
#
# COMPACT_ATOMS: atom_id res chain seq x y z
N MET A 1 14.38 -29.01 -13.00
CA MET A 1 13.98 -29.01 -14.43
C MET A 1 12.52 -28.57 -14.66
N ALA A 2 11.87 -27.88 -13.70
CA ALA A 2 10.44 -27.49 -13.80
C ALA A 2 10.19 -25.97 -13.80
N ILE A 3 11.21 -25.13 -13.55
CA ILE A 3 11.08 -23.67 -13.54
C ILE A 3 11.25 -23.08 -14.95
N GLU A 4 12.06 -23.70 -15.81
CA GLU A 4 12.27 -23.23 -17.18
C GLU A 4 11.02 -23.42 -18.06
N SER A 5 10.24 -24.50 -17.86
CA SER A 5 9.01 -24.74 -18.63
C SER A 5 7.85 -23.81 -18.25
N LEU A 6 7.92 -23.13 -17.11
CA LEU A 6 6.96 -22.09 -16.71
C LEU A 6 7.10 -20.81 -17.56
N PHE A 7 8.30 -20.55 -18.10
CA PHE A 7 8.62 -19.31 -18.83
C PHE A 7 8.81 -19.48 -20.35
N GLU A 8 8.95 -20.71 -20.86
CA GLU A 8 9.16 -20.97 -22.30
C GLU A 8 7.94 -20.68 -23.19
N ARG A 9 6.73 -20.61 -22.63
CA ARG A 9 5.56 -20.13 -23.38
C ARG A 9 5.58 -18.61 -23.39
N ARG A 10 6.03 -18.02 -24.51
CA ARG A 10 5.95 -16.58 -24.79
C ARG A 10 4.60 -16.07 -24.35
N VAL A 11 4.56 -15.36 -23.21
CA VAL A 11 3.35 -14.66 -22.76
C VAL A 11 3.07 -13.63 -23.84
N PRO A 12 1.99 -13.77 -24.62
CA PRO A 12 1.78 -12.89 -25.74
C PRO A 12 1.64 -11.44 -25.27
N LEU A 13 2.24 -10.51 -26.01
CA LEU A 13 2.31 -9.08 -25.66
C LEU A 13 0.95 -8.44 -25.34
N TRP A 14 -0.14 -8.98 -25.90
CA TRP A 14 -1.50 -8.53 -25.61
C TRP A 14 -1.92 -8.78 -24.15
N LEU A 15 -1.39 -9.81 -23.49
CA LEU A 15 -1.64 -10.05 -22.06
C LEU A 15 -0.99 -8.97 -21.20
N TRP A 16 0.21 -8.49 -21.55
CA TRP A 16 0.86 -7.36 -20.87
C TRP A 16 0.07 -6.06 -21.06
N GLY A 17 -0.40 -5.81 -22.28
CA GLY A 17 -1.29 -4.68 -22.57
C GLY A 17 -2.59 -4.75 -21.78
N LEU A 18 -3.19 -5.94 -21.66
CA LEU A 18 -4.40 -6.16 -20.87
C LEU A 18 -4.15 -5.92 -19.37
N SER A 19 -3.04 -6.40 -18.82
CA SER A 19 -2.68 -6.17 -17.41
C SER A 19 -2.44 -4.68 -17.11
N LEU A 20 -1.78 -3.95 -18.00
CA LEU A 20 -1.60 -2.49 -17.87
C LEU A 20 -2.92 -1.73 -18.01
N LEU A 21 -3.82 -2.18 -18.90
CA LEU A 21 -5.16 -1.61 -19.02
C LEU A 21 -5.98 -1.86 -17.74
N CYS A 22 -5.98 -3.09 -17.24
CA CYS A 22 -6.63 -3.42 -15.97
C CYS A 22 -6.05 -2.58 -14.83
N PHE A 23 -4.73 -2.37 -14.78
CA PHE A 23 -4.13 -1.45 -13.81
C PHE A 23 -4.63 -0.03 -13.97
N GLY A 24 -4.66 0.51 -15.19
CA GLY A 24 -5.14 1.85 -15.44
C GLY A 24 -6.60 2.03 -15.01
N VAL A 25 -7.44 1.03 -15.25
CA VAL A 25 -8.85 1.02 -14.81
C VAL A 25 -8.94 0.98 -13.29
N VAL A 26 -8.23 0.06 -12.65
CA VAL A 26 -8.15 -0.07 -11.19
C VAL A 26 -7.70 1.24 -10.55
N TYR A 27 -6.63 1.82 -11.08
CA TYR A 27 -6.09 3.09 -10.62
C TYR A 27 -7.10 4.23 -10.79
N VAL A 28 -7.74 4.36 -11.96
CA VAL A 28 -8.71 5.44 -12.21
C VAL A 28 -9.96 5.31 -11.34
N LEU A 29 -10.44 4.09 -11.11
CA LEU A 29 -11.67 3.86 -10.37
C LEU A 29 -11.48 3.97 -8.85
N HIS A 30 -10.28 3.65 -8.33
CA HIS A 30 -10.10 3.42 -6.90
C HIS A 30 -8.91 4.14 -6.27
N ALA A 31 -8.07 4.85 -7.02
CA ALA A 31 -7.01 5.65 -6.42
C ALA A 31 -7.62 6.80 -5.61
N GLN A 32 -7.48 6.71 -4.29
CA GLN A 32 -7.74 7.85 -3.42
C GLN A 32 -6.69 8.92 -3.70
N THR A 33 -7.11 10.08 -4.21
CA THR A 33 -6.22 11.23 -4.46
C THR A 33 -6.07 12.14 -3.23
N ALA A 34 -6.71 11.76 -2.12
CA ALA A 34 -6.68 12.49 -0.86
C ALA A 34 -6.76 11.52 0.31
N THR A 35 -6.20 11.90 1.45
CA THR A 35 -6.37 11.16 2.71
C THR A 35 -7.75 11.39 3.27
N GLU A 36 -8.48 10.30 3.50
CA GLU A 36 -9.70 10.29 4.30
C GLU A 36 -9.54 9.34 5.48
N GLY A 37 -10.08 9.75 6.63
CA GLY A 37 -10.01 8.97 7.86
C GLY A 37 -8.72 9.14 8.66
N MET A 38 -8.82 8.87 9.96
CA MET A 38 -7.73 9.06 10.92
C MET A 38 -6.58 8.08 10.72
N ASP A 39 -6.87 6.86 10.24
CA ASP A 39 -5.86 5.83 10.00
C ASP A 39 -5.00 6.16 8.78
N THR A 40 -5.64 6.39 7.62
CA THR A 40 -4.98 6.75 6.36
C THR A 40 -4.09 7.98 6.54
N THR A 41 -4.63 9.01 7.21
CA THR A 41 -3.88 10.24 7.50
C THR A 41 -2.68 9.95 8.41
N GLY A 42 -2.86 9.08 9.41
CA GLY A 42 -1.77 8.61 10.28
C GLY A 42 -0.65 7.90 9.51
N TYR A 43 -0.98 6.99 8.58
CA TYR A 43 0.02 6.30 7.76
C TYR A 43 0.79 7.27 6.85
N VAL A 44 0.10 8.21 6.20
CA VAL A 44 0.72 9.21 5.33
C VAL A 44 1.61 10.17 6.14
N TYR A 45 1.16 10.60 7.32
CA TYR A 45 1.94 11.45 8.20
C TYR A 45 3.20 10.72 8.70
N ALA A 46 3.08 9.46 9.12
CA ALA A 46 4.23 8.64 9.52
C ALA A 46 5.23 8.48 8.36
N ALA A 47 4.74 8.23 7.15
CA ALA A 47 5.56 8.14 5.95
C ALA A 47 6.30 9.45 5.62
N GLU A 48 5.66 10.60 5.82
CA GLU A 48 6.30 11.90 5.63
C GLU A 48 7.44 12.12 6.62
N GLN A 49 7.24 11.81 7.90
CA GLN A 49 8.29 11.90 8.90
C GLN A 49 9.47 10.97 8.56
N LEU A 50 9.18 9.74 8.16
CA LEU A 50 10.19 8.76 7.74
C LEU A 50 10.96 9.20 6.49
N ALA A 51 10.29 9.77 5.49
CA ALA A 51 10.93 10.29 4.28
C ALA A 51 11.88 11.46 4.57
N ARG A 52 11.66 12.18 5.68
CA ARG A 52 12.53 13.25 6.20
C ARG A 52 13.65 12.72 7.12
N GLY A 53 13.76 11.41 7.31
CA GLY A 53 14.71 10.79 8.23
C GLY A 53 14.36 11.01 9.72
N GLN A 54 13.10 11.34 10.02
CA GLN A 54 12.62 11.58 11.38
C GLN A 54 11.87 10.37 11.93
N LEU A 55 11.88 10.24 13.25
CA LEU A 55 10.98 9.32 13.95
C LEU A 55 9.53 9.76 13.74
N PRO A 56 8.61 8.83 13.39
CA PRO A 56 7.20 9.15 13.22
C PRO A 56 6.58 9.42 14.60
N LYS A 57 6.62 10.70 14.97
CA LYS A 57 5.99 11.27 16.17
C LYS A 57 5.08 12.43 15.77
N TYR A 58 3.95 12.55 16.44
CA TYR A 58 3.00 13.64 16.28
C TYR A 58 2.94 14.44 17.58
N CYS A 59 3.29 15.72 17.53
CA CYS A 59 3.27 16.60 18.70
C CYS A 59 2.27 17.73 18.43
N ASN A 60 1.44 18.04 19.42
CA ASN A 60 0.47 19.13 19.33
C ASN A 60 0.48 19.90 20.66
N ASP A 61 0.67 21.22 20.59
CA ASP A 61 0.81 22.07 21.77
C ASP A 61 -0.44 22.06 22.66
N TYR A 62 -1.63 21.85 22.06
CA TYR A 62 -2.85 21.69 22.83
C TYR A 62 -2.86 20.41 23.68
N ASN A 63 -2.09 19.38 23.32
CA ASN A 63 -1.96 18.18 24.14
C ASN A 63 -1.20 18.44 25.45
N GLU A 64 -0.42 19.52 25.55
CA GLU A 64 0.18 19.98 26.82
C GLU A 64 -0.88 20.59 27.74
N LEU A 65 -1.85 21.31 27.17
CA LEU A 65 -2.84 22.08 27.91
C LEU A 65 -4.01 21.25 28.42
N ILE A 66 -4.55 20.37 27.58
CA ILE A 66 -5.78 19.61 27.89
C ILE A 66 -5.56 18.10 27.96
N GLY A 67 -4.31 17.66 27.83
CA GLY A 67 -3.99 16.25 27.70
C GLY A 67 -4.15 15.75 26.25
N PRO A 68 -3.70 14.52 25.99
CA PRO A 68 -3.31 14.12 24.65
C PRO A 68 -4.44 13.52 23.81
N TYR A 69 -5.46 14.34 23.56
CA TYR A 69 -6.66 14.02 22.82
C TYR A 69 -6.54 14.26 21.31
N PHE A 70 -5.64 15.15 20.88
CA PHE A 70 -5.39 15.40 19.46
C PHE A 70 -4.30 14.46 18.94
N THR A 71 -4.71 13.37 18.28
CA THR A 71 -3.81 12.41 17.66
C THR A 71 -4.51 11.62 16.56
N TYR A 72 -3.76 11.11 15.59
CA TYR A 72 -4.25 10.05 14.70
C TYR A 72 -4.35 8.73 15.45
N TYR A 73 -5.27 7.83 15.08
CA TYR A 73 -5.39 6.52 15.73
C TYR A 73 -4.13 5.66 15.60
N ALA A 74 -3.35 5.87 14.54
CA ALA A 74 -2.06 5.22 14.35
C ALA A 74 -0.97 5.67 15.34
N PHE A 75 -1.24 6.68 16.18
CA PHE A 75 -0.29 7.28 17.12
C PHE A 75 -0.83 7.18 18.55
N SER A 76 -0.04 6.58 19.44
CA SER A 76 -0.43 6.33 20.83
C SER A 76 0.55 6.94 21.83
N ALA A 77 0.11 6.97 23.09
CA ALA A 77 0.97 7.33 24.21
C ALA A 77 2.11 6.33 24.34
N ASN A 78 3.34 6.81 24.46
CA ASN A 78 4.44 5.98 24.92
C ASN A 78 4.61 6.19 26.44
N PRO A 79 4.33 5.19 27.29
CA PRO A 79 4.46 5.34 28.74
C PRO A 79 5.89 5.64 29.19
N ASN A 80 6.90 5.34 28.34
CA ASN A 80 8.31 5.57 28.63
C ASN A 80 8.81 6.95 28.15
N VAL A 81 8.00 7.71 27.41
CA VAL A 81 8.36 9.04 26.92
C VAL A 81 7.27 10.03 27.32
N PRO A 82 7.37 10.64 28.52
CA PRO A 82 6.41 11.65 28.96
C PRO A 82 6.50 12.90 28.07
N GLY A 83 5.35 13.50 27.75
CA GLY A 83 5.26 14.72 26.95
C GLY A 83 3.99 14.77 26.07
N PRO A 84 3.81 15.87 25.30
CA PRO A 84 2.64 16.05 24.43
C PRO A 84 2.66 15.21 23.16
N CYS A 85 3.81 14.60 22.85
CA CYS A 85 4.02 13.86 21.62
C CYS A 85 3.44 12.44 21.72
N ARG A 86 2.85 12.00 20.61
CA ARG A 86 2.42 10.63 20.37
C ARG A 86 3.35 9.97 19.38
N PHE A 87 3.50 8.66 19.51
CA PHE A 87 4.41 7.87 18.69
C PHE A 87 3.61 6.88 17.87
N TYR A 88 4.04 6.68 16.64
CA TYR A 88 3.42 5.71 15.75
C TYR A 88 3.47 4.31 16.36
N SER A 89 2.31 3.65 16.46
CA SER A 89 2.13 2.40 17.21
C SER A 89 1.86 1.17 16.35
N TYR A 90 1.61 1.35 15.05
CA TYR A 90 1.41 0.23 14.13
C TYR A 90 2.73 -0.30 13.56
N PRO A 91 2.72 -1.47 12.90
CA PRO A 91 3.87 -1.94 12.14
C PRO A 91 4.31 -0.90 11.10
N ILE A 92 5.62 -0.69 10.99
CA ILE A 92 6.20 0.39 10.17
C ILE A 92 6.38 0.03 8.69
N GLY A 93 6.13 -1.23 8.32
CA GLY A 93 6.36 -1.72 6.97
C GLY A 93 5.61 -0.94 5.89
N PHE A 94 4.31 -0.66 6.11
CA PHE A 94 3.52 0.10 5.14
C PHE A 94 3.96 1.58 5.04
N PRO A 95 4.11 2.34 6.14
CA PRO A 95 4.71 3.68 6.08
C PRO A 95 6.08 3.75 5.41
N LEU A 96 6.93 2.73 5.55
CA LEU A 96 8.23 2.69 4.88
C LEU A 96 8.09 2.61 3.37
N LEU A 97 7.13 1.83 2.85
CA LEU A 97 6.86 1.76 1.42
C LEU A 97 6.38 3.12 0.89
N LEU A 98 5.46 3.76 1.61
CA LEU A 98 4.98 5.11 1.27
C LEU A 98 6.12 6.13 1.31
N ALA A 99 6.96 6.10 2.36
CA ALA A 99 8.12 6.97 2.51
C ALA A 99 9.11 6.78 1.36
N GLY A 100 9.36 5.52 0.97
CA GLY A 100 10.21 5.18 -0.17
C GLY A 100 9.68 5.77 -1.48
N ALA A 101 8.38 5.65 -1.76
CA ALA A 101 7.77 6.24 -2.94
C ALA A 101 7.94 7.76 -2.99
N ARG A 102 7.72 8.43 -1.85
CA ARG A 102 7.90 9.89 -1.74
C ARG A 102 9.36 10.29 -1.86
N TRP A 103 10.27 9.55 -1.24
CA TRP A 103 11.70 9.83 -1.28
C TRP A 103 12.27 9.65 -2.70
N LEU A 104 11.87 8.58 -3.40
CA LEU A 104 12.31 8.30 -4.78
C LEU A 104 11.82 9.33 -5.79
N THR A 105 10.58 9.80 -5.64
CA THR A 105 9.95 10.71 -6.63
C THR A 105 10.08 12.19 -6.25
N GLY A 106 10.37 12.50 -4.99
CA GLY A 106 10.29 13.86 -4.44
C GLY A 106 8.87 14.42 -4.34
N HIS A 107 7.84 13.68 -4.76
CA HIS A 107 6.48 14.20 -4.89
C HIS A 107 5.57 13.74 -3.73
N PRO A 108 4.90 14.66 -3.01
CA PRO A 108 4.05 14.29 -1.86
C PRO A 108 2.93 13.32 -2.21
N GLN A 109 2.35 13.46 -3.41
CA GLN A 109 1.24 12.60 -3.87
C GLN A 109 1.69 11.19 -4.28
N ALA A 110 3.00 10.89 -4.34
CA ALA A 110 3.49 9.58 -4.73
C ALA A 110 3.01 8.45 -3.80
N VAL A 111 2.69 8.78 -2.55
CA VAL A 111 2.18 7.83 -1.55
C VAL A 111 0.84 7.20 -1.98
N TYR A 112 0.00 7.93 -2.71
CA TYR A 112 -1.33 7.46 -3.11
C TYR A 112 -1.28 6.40 -4.23
N TYR A 113 -0.18 6.32 -4.95
CA TYR A 113 0.03 5.32 -5.99
C TYR A 113 0.42 3.95 -5.41
N MET A 114 0.87 3.91 -4.15
CA MET A 114 1.37 2.68 -3.54
C MET A 114 0.28 1.64 -3.33
N VAL A 115 -0.93 2.03 -2.94
CA VAL A 115 -2.03 1.08 -2.74
C VAL A 115 -2.45 0.42 -4.06
N PRO A 116 -2.74 1.16 -5.15
CA PRO A 116 -2.99 0.54 -6.46
C PRO A 116 -1.82 -0.33 -6.94
N LEU A 117 -0.58 0.10 -6.72
CA LEU A 117 0.60 -0.68 -7.09
C LEU A 117 0.66 -2.01 -6.32
N LEU A 118 0.45 -1.99 -5.01
CA LEU A 118 0.44 -3.20 -4.18
C LEU A 118 -0.73 -4.13 -4.54
N ALA A 119 -1.90 -3.58 -4.89
CA ALA A 119 -3.03 -4.35 -5.38
C ALA A 119 -2.67 -5.11 -6.67
N LEU A 120 -1.98 -4.47 -7.62
CA LEU A 120 -1.47 -5.19 -8.79
C LEU A 120 -0.52 -6.33 -8.44
N TRP A 121 0.43 -6.06 -7.56
CA TRP A 121 1.39 -7.07 -7.14
C TRP A 121 0.68 -8.27 -6.51
N GLY A 122 -0.38 -8.01 -5.74
CA GLY A 122 -1.25 -9.06 -5.23
C GLY A 122 -1.99 -9.83 -6.32
N LEU A 123 -2.54 -9.16 -7.34
CA LEU A 123 -3.16 -9.83 -8.50
C LEU A 123 -2.17 -10.72 -9.26
N VAL A 124 -0.95 -10.24 -9.48
CA VAL A 124 0.12 -11.04 -10.09
C VAL A 124 0.44 -12.27 -9.21
N GLY A 125 0.53 -12.08 -7.90
CA GLY A 125 0.72 -13.18 -6.94
C GLY A 125 -0.40 -14.22 -7.02
N VAL A 126 -1.66 -13.78 -7.09
CA VAL A 126 -2.84 -14.65 -7.22
C VAL A 126 -2.86 -15.37 -8.56
N PHE A 127 -2.49 -14.70 -9.65
CA PHE A 127 -2.33 -15.34 -10.96
C PHE A 127 -1.31 -16.47 -10.90
N VAL A 128 -0.12 -16.21 -10.35
CA VAL A 128 0.96 -17.20 -10.23
C VAL A 128 0.51 -18.35 -9.34
N LEU A 129 -0.10 -18.06 -8.19
CA LEU A 129 -0.60 -19.09 -7.27
C LEU A 129 -1.67 -19.96 -7.91
N GLY A 130 -2.66 -19.37 -8.60
CA GLY A 130 -3.69 -20.11 -9.33
C GLY A 130 -3.09 -20.95 -10.46
N ARG A 131 -2.09 -20.43 -11.18
CA ARG A 131 -1.39 -21.18 -12.23
C ARG A 131 -0.63 -22.39 -11.69
N LEU A 132 -0.03 -22.26 -10.51
CA LEU A 132 0.72 -23.33 -9.85
C LEU A 132 -0.21 -24.40 -9.27
N LEU A 133 -1.30 -24.00 -8.62
CA LEU A 133 -2.24 -24.93 -7.97
C LEU A 133 -3.05 -25.77 -8.96
N PHE A 134 -3.51 -25.15 -10.06
CA PHE A 134 -4.38 -25.83 -11.03
C PHE A 134 -3.64 -26.30 -12.28
N GLU A 135 -2.32 -26.08 -12.33
CA GLU A 135 -1.48 -26.34 -13.50
C GLU A 135 -2.06 -25.78 -14.82
N SER A 136 -2.91 -24.76 -14.74
CA SER A 136 -3.70 -24.23 -15.85
C SER A 136 -3.62 -22.71 -15.91
N LEU A 137 -3.41 -22.18 -17.12
CA LEU A 137 -3.48 -20.74 -17.39
C LEU A 137 -4.84 -20.17 -16.96
N TRP A 138 -5.91 -20.92 -17.24
CA TRP A 138 -7.26 -20.51 -16.90
C TRP A 138 -7.49 -20.43 -15.39
N GLY A 139 -6.87 -21.31 -14.60
CA GLY A 139 -6.95 -21.25 -13.14
C GLY A 139 -6.39 -19.94 -12.57
N GLY A 140 -5.23 -19.51 -13.08
CA GLY A 140 -4.65 -18.21 -12.71
C GLY A 140 -5.51 -17.03 -13.17
N LEU A 141 -6.01 -17.05 -14.41
CA LEU A 141 -6.84 -15.98 -14.96
C LEU A 141 -8.16 -15.82 -14.18
N TRP A 142 -8.86 -16.92 -13.89
CA TRP A 142 -10.12 -16.88 -13.14
C TRP A 142 -9.93 -16.41 -11.70
N ALA A 143 -8.88 -16.88 -11.01
CA ALA A 143 -8.57 -16.43 -9.65
C ALA A 143 -8.28 -14.91 -9.61
N THR A 144 -7.52 -14.42 -10.58
CA THR A 144 -7.19 -13.00 -10.70
C THR A 144 -8.42 -12.16 -11.02
N LEU A 145 -9.26 -12.62 -11.95
CA LEU A 145 -10.52 -11.95 -12.31
C LEU A 145 -11.48 -11.90 -11.12
N TRP A 146 -11.60 -13.01 -10.39
CA TRP A 146 -12.47 -13.10 -9.22
C TRP A 146 -12.05 -12.11 -8.12
N LEU A 147 -10.75 -12.08 -7.80
CA LEU A 147 -10.22 -11.17 -6.79
C LEU A 147 -10.30 -9.71 -7.27
N GLY A 148 -9.95 -9.46 -8.53
CA GLY A 148 -9.95 -8.11 -9.08
C GLY A 148 -11.35 -7.53 -9.31
N ALA A 149 -12.38 -8.37 -9.44
CA ALA A 149 -13.77 -7.93 -9.47
C ALA A 149 -14.37 -7.72 -8.06
N ALA A 150 -13.63 -8.05 -6.99
CA ALA A 150 -14.12 -7.88 -5.63
C ALA A 150 -14.07 -6.40 -5.22
N PRO A 151 -15.19 -5.80 -4.78
CA PRO A 151 -15.30 -4.38 -4.45
C PRO A 151 -14.51 -3.95 -3.21
N THR A 152 -13.96 -4.90 -2.45
CA THR A 152 -13.16 -4.66 -1.26
C THR A 152 -11.66 -4.84 -1.48
N TYR A 153 -11.26 -5.45 -2.60
CA TYR A 153 -9.87 -5.70 -2.92
C TYR A 153 -9.25 -4.55 -3.72
N ILE A 154 -10.06 -3.94 -4.58
CA ILE A 154 -9.70 -2.80 -5.42
C ILE A 154 -10.40 -1.55 -4.90
#